data_AF-S6B6K9-F1
#
_entry.id   AF-S6B6K9-F1
#
_cell.length_a   1.000
_cell.length_b   1.000
_cell.length_c   1.000
_cell.angle_alpha   90.00
_cell.angle_beta   90.00
_cell.angle_gamma   90.00
#
_symmetry.space_group_name_H-M   'P 1'
#
loop_
_entity.id
_entity.type
_entity.pdbx_description
1 polymer ?
#
loop_
_entity_poly.entity_id
_entity_poly.type
_entity_poly.pdbx_seq_one_letter_code
_entity_poly.pdbx_strand_id
1 'polypeptide(L)'
;MDVGLMGRFMVPVSNQGGCMRNLSVAVLLSIAAHAVSAADDVGRYQAIPLPRANNDVSQSVVIIDTKEGYLWEWVSTPPVGRIPDGYYLRYQGKVRPGKAIGEVVDQKQFTSPLK
;
A
#
# COMPACT_ATOMS: atom_id res chain seq x y z
N MET A 1 -35.68 16.38 -72.35
CA MET A 1 -35.08 17.63 -72.85
C MET A 1 -34.06 18.06 -71.83
N ASP A 2 -32.81 18.09 -72.27
CA ASP A 2 -31.61 18.40 -71.50
C ASP A 2 -31.48 19.92 -71.33
N VAL A 3 -31.16 20.37 -70.11
CA VAL A 3 -30.56 21.68 -69.82
C VAL A 3 -29.56 21.54 -68.67
N GLY A 4 -28.30 21.27 -69.02
CA GLY A 4 -27.24 22.28 -68.93
C GLY A 4 -26.87 22.88 -67.56
N LEU A 5 -25.68 22.46 -67.11
CA LEU A 5 -24.54 23.27 -66.63
C LEU A 5 -24.57 24.02 -65.27
N MET A 6 -23.38 23.96 -64.64
CA MET A 6 -22.84 24.71 -63.49
C MET A 6 -23.14 24.13 -62.10
N GLY A 7 -22.21 23.98 -61.17
CA GLY A 7 -20.79 24.25 -61.13
C GLY A 7 -20.26 23.81 -59.75
N ARG A 8 -19.01 23.36 -59.74
CA ARG A 8 -18.14 22.99 -58.61
C ARG A 8 -18.54 23.47 -57.22
N PHE A 9 -18.49 22.56 -56.24
CA PHE A 9 -17.68 22.78 -55.04
C PHE A 9 -16.93 21.49 -54.67
N MET A 10 -15.61 21.58 -54.84
CA MET A 10 -14.63 20.57 -54.46
C MET A 10 -14.44 20.66 -52.95
N VAL A 11 -14.92 19.67 -52.20
CA VAL A 11 -14.51 19.50 -50.79
C VAL A 11 -13.20 18.72 -50.81
N PRO A 12 -12.08 19.26 -50.32
CA PRO A 12 -10.88 18.46 -50.18
C PRO A 12 -11.13 17.38 -49.13
N VAL A 13 -10.91 16.12 -49.51
CA VAL A 13 -10.69 15.02 -48.59
C VAL A 13 -9.50 15.39 -47.71
N SER A 14 -9.76 15.75 -46.45
CA SER A 14 -8.69 15.90 -45.47
C SER A 14 -8.16 14.51 -45.11
N ASN A 15 -6.91 14.25 -45.48
CA ASN A 15 -6.15 13.06 -45.14
C ASN A 15 -5.89 13.01 -43.61
N GLN A 16 -6.80 12.39 -42.86
CA GLN A 16 -6.64 12.08 -41.43
C GLN A 16 -5.81 10.79 -41.27
N GLY A 17 -4.54 10.84 -41.64
CA GLY A 17 -3.63 9.69 -41.61
C GLY A 17 -2.35 10.01 -40.86
N GLY A 18 -2.40 10.13 -39.53
CA GLY A 18 -1.14 10.34 -38.78
C GLY A 18 -1.22 10.35 -37.25
N CYS A 19 -2.30 10.87 -36.64
CA CYS A 19 -2.31 11.07 -35.18
C CYS A 19 -2.83 9.89 -34.34
N MET A 20 -3.45 8.87 -34.93
CA MET A 20 -4.11 7.80 -34.14
C MET A 20 -3.20 6.63 -33.75
N ARG A 21 -1.99 6.51 -34.31
CA ARG A 21 -1.11 5.37 -34.00
C ARG A 21 -0.28 5.55 -32.72
N ASN A 22 -0.03 6.79 -32.31
CA ASN A 22 0.77 7.10 -31.12
C ASN A 22 -0.08 7.23 -29.85
N LEU A 23 -1.38 7.54 -29.97
CA LEU A 23 -2.28 7.57 -28.81
C LEU A 23 -2.50 6.17 -28.22
N SER A 24 -2.59 5.15 -29.07
CA SER A 24 -2.82 3.77 -28.62
C SER A 24 -1.66 3.22 -27.77
N VAL A 25 -0.42 3.56 -28.12
CA VAL A 25 0.77 3.13 -27.37
C VAL A 25 0.83 3.82 -26.00
N ALA A 26 0.53 5.12 -25.93
CA ALA A 26 0.54 5.85 -24.66
C ALA A 26 -0.54 5.36 -23.69
N VAL A 27 -1.73 5.02 -24.19
CA VAL A 27 -2.82 4.44 -23.37
C VAL A 27 -2.46 3.04 -22.88
N LEU A 28 -1.92 2.18 -23.76
CA LEU A 28 -1.48 0.83 -23.38
C LEU A 28 -0.33 0.85 -22.35
N LEU A 29 0.60 1.80 -22.47
CA LEU A 29 1.71 1.96 -21.51
C LEU A 29 1.21 2.46 -20.15
N SER A 30 0.20 3.34 -20.14
CA SER A 30 -0.43 3.84 -18.92
C SER A 30 -1.21 2.75 -18.16
N ILE A 31 -1.87 1.84 -18.87
CA ILE A 31 -2.59 0.72 -18.26
C ILE A 31 -1.61 -0.31 -17.66
N ALA A 32 -0.49 -0.57 -18.33
CA ALA A 32 0.54 -1.48 -17.82
C ALA A 32 1.20 -0.99 -16.52
N ALA A 33 1.37 0.32 -16.34
CA ALA A 33 1.95 0.89 -15.12
C ALA A 33 1.06 0.70 -13.87
N HIS A 34 -0.27 0.69 -14.03
CA HIS A 34 -1.20 0.51 -12.91
C HIS A 34 -1.32 -0.95 -12.46
N ALA A 35 -1.15 -1.91 -13.37
CA ALA A 35 -1.26 -3.33 -13.06
C ALA A 35 -0.11 -3.86 -12.17
N VAL A 36 1.07 -3.21 -12.23
CA VAL A 36 2.24 -3.63 -11.44
C VAL A 36 2.11 -3.28 -9.95
N SER A 37 1.31 -2.27 -9.58
CA SER A 37 1.17 -1.88 -8.17
C SER A 37 0.20 -2.75 -7.36
N ALA A 38 -0.72 -3.46 -8.01
CA ALA A 38 -1.74 -4.26 -7.30
C ALA A 38 -1.22 -5.62 -6.81
N ALA A 39 -0.11 -6.12 -7.38
CA ALA A 39 0.47 -7.41 -7.00
C ALA A 39 1.41 -7.33 -5.79
N ASP A 40 1.79 -6.13 -5.36
CA ASP A 40 2.83 -5.89 -4.34
C ASP A 40 2.29 -5.82 -2.90
N ASP A 41 0.96 -5.83 -2.72
CA ASP A 41 0.33 -5.69 -1.40
C ASP A 41 0.00 -7.04 -0.73
N VAL A 42 -0.11 -8.14 -1.50
CA VAL A 42 -0.40 -9.46 -0.93
C VAL A 42 0.85 -10.00 -0.23
N GLY A 43 0.83 -10.03 1.10
CA GLY A 43 1.97 -10.49 1.92
C GLY A 43 2.91 -9.39 2.39
N ARG A 44 2.62 -8.12 2.08
CA ARG A 44 3.38 -6.97 2.60
C ARG A 44 3.29 -6.86 4.11
N TYR A 45 2.12 -7.13 4.69
CA TYR A 45 1.93 -7.04 6.14
C TYR A 45 1.87 -8.44 6.74
N GLN A 46 2.77 -8.70 7.70
CA GLN A 46 2.78 -9.94 8.46
C GLN A 46 2.32 -9.67 9.90
N ALA A 47 1.30 -10.40 10.35
CA ALA A 47 0.78 -10.35 11.71
C ALA A 47 1.30 -11.54 12.52
N ILE A 48 1.91 -11.26 13.67
CA ILE A 48 2.51 -12.24 14.57
C ILE A 48 1.86 -12.10 15.95
N PRO A 49 1.09 -13.10 16.43
CA PRO A 49 0.50 -13.04 17.75
C PRO A 49 1.59 -13.06 18.82
N LEU A 50 1.47 -12.18 19.81
CA LEU A 50 2.37 -12.19 20.94
C LEU A 50 1.84 -13.10 22.04
N PRO A 51 2.72 -13.88 22.72
CA PRO A 51 2.31 -14.66 23.87
C PRO A 51 1.85 -13.74 24.99
N ARG A 52 0.75 -14.11 25.65
CA ARG A 52 0.23 -13.38 26.81
C ARG A 52 1.15 -13.54 28.00
N ALA A 53 1.34 -12.46 28.76
CA ALA A 53 1.86 -12.55 30.11
C ALA A 53 0.83 -13.25 31.01
N ASN A 54 1.30 -14.04 31.98
CA ASN A 54 0.43 -14.70 32.95
C ASN A 54 -0.37 -13.65 33.71
N ASN A 55 -1.71 -13.64 33.59
CA ASN A 55 -2.70 -12.68 34.11
C ASN A 55 -3.17 -11.56 33.15
N ASP A 56 -2.64 -11.45 31.93
CA ASP A 56 -3.13 -10.48 30.95
C ASP A 56 -4.33 -11.03 30.16
N VAL A 57 -5.46 -10.34 30.25
CA VAL A 57 -6.68 -10.64 29.49
C VAL A 57 -6.65 -10.03 28.09
N SER A 58 -5.68 -9.17 27.79
CA SER A 58 -5.53 -8.50 26.51
C SER A 58 -4.94 -9.45 25.45
N GLN A 59 -5.24 -9.22 24.18
CA GLN A 59 -4.62 -9.89 23.05
C GLN A 59 -3.74 -8.88 22.32
N SER A 60 -2.48 -9.22 22.08
CA SER A 60 -1.58 -8.37 21.30
C SER A 60 -1.04 -9.10 20.08
N VAL A 61 -0.90 -8.35 19.00
CA VAL A 61 -0.38 -8.81 17.72
C VAL A 61 0.62 -7.77 17.24
N VAL A 62 1.81 -8.23 16.84
CA VAL A 62 2.79 -7.39 16.16
C VAL A 62 2.53 -7.46 14.66
N ILE A 63 2.50 -6.31 14.01
CA ILE A 63 2.32 -6.17 12.57
C ILE A 63 3.62 -5.60 11.99
N ILE A 64 4.22 -6.33 11.05
CA ILE A 64 5.44 -5.95 10.35
C ILE A 64 5.10 -5.66 8.90
N ASP A 65 5.45 -4.48 8.41
CA ASP A 65 5.58 -4.23 6.97
C ASP A 65 6.88 -4.89 6.49
N THR A 66 6.77 -5.98 5.75
CA THR A 66 7.91 -6.77 5.24
C THR A 66 8.67 -6.05 4.13
N LYS A 67 8.08 -5.01 3.53
CA LYS A 67 8.69 -4.20 2.47
C LYS A 67 9.48 -3.03 3.05
N GLU A 68 8.85 -2.24 3.92
CA GLU A 68 9.48 -1.03 4.46
C GLU A 68 10.06 -1.22 5.87
N GLY A 69 9.69 -2.28 6.58
CA GLY A 69 10.16 -2.56 7.94
C GLY A 69 9.43 -1.78 9.03
N TYR A 70 8.31 -1.13 8.74
CA TYR A 70 7.52 -0.47 9.78
C TYR A 70 6.86 -1.49 10.71
N LEU A 71 6.80 -1.15 11.99
CA LEU A 71 6.35 -2.01 13.06
C LEU A 71 5.23 -1.35 13.84
N TRP A 72 4.14 -2.09 14.03
CA TRP A 72 3.04 -1.70 14.91
C TRP A 72 2.70 -2.83 15.87
N GLU A 73 2.11 -2.46 16.99
CA GLU A 73 1.47 -3.38 17.92
C GLU A 73 -0.03 -3.05 17.95
N TRP A 74 -0.85 -4.03 17.60
CA TRP A 74 -2.29 -3.99 17.81
C TRP A 74 -2.60 -4.67 19.13
N VAL A 75 -3.37 -4.00 19.98
CA VAL A 75 -3.81 -4.53 21.27
C VAL A 75 -5.31 -4.46 21.35
N SER A 76 -5.93 -5.56 21.77
CA SER A 76 -7.36 -5.66 22.10
C SER A 76 -7.52 -6.06 23.55
N THR A 77 -8.34 -5.30 24.27
CA THR A 77 -8.70 -5.54 25.66
C THR A 77 -10.15 -5.99 25.70
N PRO A 78 -10.47 -7.19 26.22
CA PRO A 78 -11.85 -7.62 26.37
C PRO A 78 -12.57 -6.78 27.44
N PRO A 79 -13.91 -6.77 27.45
CA PRO A 79 -14.65 -6.03 28.46
C PRO A 79 -14.45 -6.66 29.84
N VAL A 80 -14.31 -5.84 30.89
CA VAL A 80 -14.13 -6.28 32.28
C VAL A 80 -15.14 -5.57 33.18
N GLY A 81 -16.15 -6.32 33.64
CA GLY A 81 -17.23 -5.78 34.46
C GLY A 81 -18.03 -4.71 33.71
N ARG A 82 -17.88 -3.45 34.11
CA ARG A 82 -18.52 -2.29 33.46
C ARG A 82 -17.60 -1.55 32.47
N ILE A 83 -16.34 -1.97 32.37
CA ILE A 83 -15.38 -1.39 31.44
C ILE A 83 -15.67 -2.01 30.06
N PRO A 84 -15.99 -1.21 29.03
CA PRO A 84 -16.22 -1.71 27.68
C PRO A 84 -14.94 -2.29 27.09
N ASP A 85 -15.08 -3.05 26.02
CA ASP A 85 -13.97 -3.50 25.22
C ASP A 85 -13.25 -2.31 24.56
N GLY A 86 -12.00 -2.52 24.18
CA GLY A 86 -11.20 -1.49 23.55
C GLY A 86 -10.08 -2.07 22.72
N TYR A 87 -9.71 -1.38 21.66
CA TYR A 87 -8.55 -1.72 20.88
C TYR A 87 -7.78 -0.47 20.48
N TYR A 88 -6.47 -0.61 20.33
CA TYR A 88 -5.62 0.45 19.82
C TYR A 88 -4.47 -0.11 18.99
N LEU A 89 -3.95 0.73 18.11
CA LEU A 89 -2.76 0.45 17.31
C LEU A 89 -1.66 1.41 17.74
N ARG A 90 -0.52 0.87 18.15
CA ARG A 90 0.66 1.63 18.58
C ARG A 90 1.78 1.46 17.57
N TYR A 91 2.28 2.55 17.01
CA TYR A 91 3.49 2.51 16.19
C TYR A 91 4.72 2.29 17.09
N GLN A 92 5.49 1.25 16.77
CA GLN A 92 6.67 0.85 17.56
C GLN A 92 7.98 1.33 16.93
N GLY A 93 7.97 1.67 15.64
CA GLY A 93 9.13 2.18 14.93
C GLY A 93 9.38 1.46 13.62
N LYS A 94 10.63 1.51 13.16
CA LYS A 94 11.08 0.88 11.91
C LYS A 94 12.21 -0.09 12.22
N VAL A 95 12.04 -1.36 11.88
CA VAL A 95 13.08 -2.38 12.03
C VAL A 95 14.21 -2.13 11.05
N ARG A 96 15.42 -2.53 11.44
CA ARG A 96 16.61 -2.49 10.59
C ARG A 96 17.18 -3.90 10.51
N PRO A 97 17.52 -4.40 9.32
CA PRO A 97 18.18 -5.69 9.20
C PRO A 97 19.47 -5.73 10.01
N GLY A 98 19.64 -6.77 10.84
CA GLY A 98 20.91 -7.13 11.45
C GLY A 98 21.80 -7.89 10.47
N LYS A 99 23.07 -8.07 10.81
CA LYS A 99 24.03 -8.91 10.08
C LYS A 99 23.91 -10.38 10.47
N ALA A 100 23.42 -10.68 11.68
CA ALA A 100 23.21 -12.04 12.16
C ALA A 100 21.87 -12.23 12.88
N ILE A 101 21.38 -13.48 12.90
CA ILE A 101 20.19 -13.87 13.67
C ILE A 101 20.49 -13.64 15.17
N GLY A 102 19.58 -12.95 15.86
CA GLY A 102 19.73 -12.62 17.28
C GLY A 102 20.60 -11.39 17.56
N GLU A 103 21.12 -10.71 16.53
CA GLU A 103 21.83 -9.44 16.72
C GLU A 103 20.86 -8.34 17.16
N VAL A 104 21.20 -7.66 18.25
CA VAL A 104 20.49 -6.45 18.70
C VAL A 104 21.17 -5.24 18.07
N VAL A 105 20.53 -4.67 17.04
CA VAL A 105 21.09 -3.56 16.24
C VAL A 105 21.05 -2.22 16.99
N ASP A 106 20.06 -2.02 17.87
CA ASP A 106 19.92 -0.83 18.69
C ASP A 106 19.22 -1.21 20.01
N GLN A 107 19.80 -0.83 21.14
CA GLN A 107 19.23 -1.05 22.47
C GLN A 107 19.20 0.26 23.23
N LYS A 108 18.02 0.88 23.31
CA LYS A 108 17.79 1.99 24.23
C LYS A 108 17.63 1.43 25.65
N GLN A 109 18.69 1.48 26.44
CA GLN A 109 18.58 1.27 27.88
C GLN A 109 17.82 2.43 28.50
N PHE A 110 16.64 2.14 29.03
CA PHE A 110 15.94 3.08 29.90
C PHE A 110 16.48 2.88 31.32
N THR A 111 17.42 3.72 31.73
CA THR A 111 17.85 3.76 33.14
C THR A 111 16.74 4.44 33.93
N SER A 112 15.96 3.65 34.68
CA SER A 112 14.97 4.20 35.61
C SER A 112 15.70 4.94 36.74
N PRO A 113 15.45 6.24 36.98
CA PRO A 113 15.98 6.94 38.12
C PRO A 113 15.12 6.58 39.33
N LEU A 114 15.33 5.38 39.88
CA LEU A 114 14.84 5.07 41.22
C LEU A 114 15.89 5.56 42.21
N LYS A 115 15.50 6.54 43.02
CA LYS A 115 16.23 7.03 44.19
C LYS A 115 15.36 6.80 45.43
#